data_AF-A0A961CP32-F1
#
_entry.id   AF-A0A961CP32-F1
#
_cell.length_a   1.000
_cell.length_b   1.000
_cell.length_c   1.000
_cell.angle_alpha   90.00
_cell.angle_beta   90.00
_cell.angle_gamma   90.00
#
_symmetry.space_group_name_H-M   'P 1'
#
loop_
_entity.id
_entity.type
_entity.pdbx_description
1 polymer ?
#
loop_
_entity_poly.entity_id
_entity_poly.type
_entity_poly.pdbx_seq_one_letter_code
_entity_poly.pdbx_strand_id
1 'polypeptide(L)' 'MELTHFGHSCLLAEFGVARILFDPGNFSHGFEGITGLSAILITH' A
#
# COMPACT_ATOMS: atom_id res chain seq x y z
N MET A 1 -14.33 0.33 2.41
CA MET A 1 -13.14 -0.41 1.97
C MET A 1 -12.77 0.15 0.63
N GLU A 2 -11.60 0.78 0.52
CA GLU A 2 -11.08 1.31 -0.74
C GLU A 2 -9.71 0.72 -1.02
N LEU A 3 -9.43 0.49 -2.30
CA LEU A 3 -8.17 -0.08 -2.78
C LEU A 3 -7.57 0.84 -3.84
N THR A 4 -6.30 1.19 -3.68
CA THR A 4 -5.52 1.93 -4.68
C THR A 4 -4.33 1.08 -5.13
N HIS A 5 -4.15 0.92 -6.44
CA HIS A 5 -3.08 0.13 -7.04
C HIS A 5 -1.95 1.04 -7.55
N PHE A 6 -0.71 0.72 -7.22
CA PHE A 6 0.49 1.50 -7.60
C PHE A 6 1.38 0.79 -8.62
N GLY A 7 0.87 -0.28 -9.25
CA GLY A 7 1.64 -1.14 -10.15
C GLY A 7 2.23 -2.37 -9.45
N HIS A 8 2.52 -3.42 -10.22
CA HIS A 8 2.95 -4.74 -9.72
C HIS A 8 1.99 -5.28 -8.63
N SER A 9 2.49 -5.74 -7.49
CA SER A 9 1.70 -6.15 -6.33
C SER A 9 1.52 -5.03 -5.30
N CYS A 10 1.95 -3.80 -5.61
CA CYS A 10 1.83 -2.68 -4.67
C CYS A 10 0.41 -2.14 -4.60
N LEU A 11 -0.19 -2.20 -3.42
CA LEU A 11 -1.58 -1.83 -3.19
C LEU A 11 -1.76 -1.18 -1.81
N LEU A 12 -2.46 -0.05 -1.75
CA LEU A 12 -2.98 0.49 -0.50
C LEU A 12 -4.40 -0.01 -0.29
N ALA A 13 -4.65 -0.65 0.86
CA ALA A 13 -5.98 -1.04 1.31
C ALA A 13 -6.39 -0.19 2.52
N GLU A 14 -7.57 0.43 2.45
CA GLU A 14 -8.10 1.30 3.49
C GLU A 14 -9.40 0.74 4.08
N PHE A 15 -9.36 0.48 5.39
CA PHE A 15 -10.43 -0.10 6.20
C PHE A 15 -10.85 0.86 7.31
N GLY A 16 -11.32 2.06 6.94
CA GLY A 16 -11.81 3.07 7.88
C GLY A 16 -10.70 3.67 8.75
N VAL A 17 -10.28 2.94 9.79
CA VAL A 17 -9.21 3.34 10.72
C VAL A 17 -7.84 2.73 10.38
N ALA A 18 -7.81 1.69 9.54
CA ALA A 18 -6.58 1.02 9.16
C ALA A 18 -6.19 1.28 7.72
N ARG A 19 -4.91 1.56 7.49
CA ARG A 19 -4.31 1.75 6.16
C ARG A 19 -3.13 0.79 6.02
N ILE A 20 -3.19 -0.13 5.07
CA ILE A 20 -2.18 -1.18 4.89
C ILE A 20 -1.60 -1.07 3.48
N LEU A 21 -0.27 -0.92 3.39
CA LEU A 21 0.44 -0.92 2.10
C LEU A 21 1.06 -2.30 1.85
N PHE A 22 0.68 -2.92 0.74
CA PHE A 22 1.18 -4.21 0.29
C PHE A 22 2.37 -4.00 -0.65
N ASP A 23 3.42 -4.79 -0.49
CA ASP A 23 4.57 -4.93 -1.40
C ASP A 23 5.09 -3.62 -2.06
N PRO A 24 5.44 -2.57 -1.28
CA PRO A 24 6.10 -1.40 -1.85
C PRO A 24 7.46 -1.79 -2.44
N GLY A 25 7.69 -1.47 -3.71
CA GLY A 25 8.89 -1.88 -4.41
C GLY A 25 9.20 -1.05 -5.65
N ASN A 26 10.39 -1.25 -6.20
CA ASN A 26 10.97 -0.43 -7.27
C ASN A 26 10.26 -0.58 -8.64
N PHE A 27 9.34 -1.54 -8.77
CA PHE A 27 8.48 -1.75 -9.94
C PHE A 27 7.11 -1.05 -9.82
N SER A 28 6.92 -0.26 -8.76
CA SER A 28 5.69 0.46 -8.44
C SER A 28 6.01 1.92 -8.16
N HIS A 29 5.04 2.83 -8.36
CA HIS A 29 5.25 4.27 -8.21
C HIS A 29 4.03 4.97 -7.62
N GLY A 30 4.24 6.10 -6.94
CA GLY A 30 3.16 6.94 -6.40
C GLY A 30 2.78 6.64 -4.95
N PHE A 31 3.43 5.65 -4.31
CA PHE A 31 3.20 5.30 -2.91
C PHE A 31 4.17 6.00 -1.94
N GLU A 32 5.23 6.63 -2.44
CA GLU A 32 6.39 7.10 -1.67
C GLU A 32 6.03 8.23 -0.68
N GLY A 33 4.95 8.97 -0.95
CA GLY A 33 4.42 10.02 -0.06
C GLY A 33 3.40 9.53 0.95
N ILE A 34 3.03 8.25 0.95
CA ILE A 34 2.00 7.72 1.85
C ILE A 34 2.54 7.63 3.27
N THR A 35 1.80 8.24 4.20
CA THR A 35 2.11 8.25 5.64
C THR A 35 0.90 7.80 6.44
N GLY A 36 1.08 7.56 7.75
CA GLY A 36 -0.01 7.11 8.62
C GLY A 36 -0.48 5.68 8.31
N LEU A 37 0.42 4.84 7.79
CA LEU A 37 0.15 3.42 7.59
C LEU A 37 0.05 2.73 8.95
N SER A 38 -0.96 1.88 9.10
CA SER A 38 -1.07 0.96 10.23
C SER A 38 -0.08 -0.21 10.09
N ALA A 39 0.20 -0.62 8.85
CA ALA A 39 1.17 -1.68 8.55
C ALA A 39 1.69 -1.59 7.10
N ILE A 40 2.86 -2.20 6.89
CA ILE A 40 3.36 -2.60 5.57
C ILE A 40 3.34 -4.12 5.55
N LEU A 41 2.70 -4.72 4.54
CA LEU A 41 2.60 -6.17 4.39
C LEU A 41 3.45 -6.60 3.19
N ILE A 42 4.46 -7.42 3.47
CA ILE A 42 5.29 -8.05 2.45
C ILE A 42 4.81 -9.49 2.27
N THR A 43 4.44 -9.84 1.05
CA THR A 43 3.89 -11.16 0.75
C THR A 43 4.96 -12.26 0.78
N HIS A 44 6.14 -11.99 0.20
CA HIS A 44 7.30 -12.88 0.16
C HIS A 44 8.60 -12.10 -0.08
#